data_AF-A0A7S4UFK7-F1
#
_entry.id   AF-A0A7S4UFK7-F1
#
_cell.length_a   1.000
_cell.length_b   1.000
_cell.length_c   1.000
_cell.angle_alpha   90.00
_cell.angle_beta   90.00
_cell.angle_gamma   90.00
#
_symmetry.space_group_name_H-M   'P 1'
#
loop_
_entity.id
_entity.type
_entity.pdbx_description
1 polymer ?
#
loop_
_entity_poly.entity_id
_entity_poly.type
_entity_poly.pdbx_seq_one_letter_code
_entity_poly.pdbx_strand_id
1 'polypeptide(L)'
;MKFPIASSALLFFAATAEAFAPSVPSPRFGTSLQASVEDTVKTSDADSSVTKDPLLIRAARGEKVERTPVWMMRQAGRHIAEYRELCKEYPTFRQRSEIPDVAVEVSLQPWRNYQTDGCILFSDILTPLPGMGVEFEIDEKVGPVVEPMRTWESIKKMHLIDPPKAAPFVETALRTLREEVTPETAVLGFVGCPYTLATYLVEGKTSKEYLEIKKMAFTEPDLLHAILKNLAESIGEYALYQIEAGAQLIQIFDSWAGHLSPRDYDTFAAPYQKMVLDKVR
;
A
#
# COMPACT_ATOMS: atom_id res chain seq x y z
N MET A 1 30.06 0.77 43.14
CA MET A 1 30.14 2.23 42.97
C MET A 1 29.10 2.65 41.93
N LYS A 2 28.36 3.72 42.23
CA LYS A 2 27.17 4.21 41.50
C LYS A 2 27.55 5.11 40.29
N PHE A 3 26.72 5.02 39.24
CA PHE A 3 26.29 5.95 38.15
C PHE A 3 26.75 7.42 38.14
N PRO A 4 26.68 8.18 37.00
CA PRO A 4 25.55 8.29 36.03
C PRO A 4 25.93 8.41 34.53
N ILE A 5 25.11 8.01 33.53
CA ILE A 5 23.84 8.55 32.94
C ILE A 5 23.88 10.05 32.56
N ALA A 6 23.82 10.32 31.25
CA ALA A 6 23.35 11.59 30.69
C ALA A 6 22.34 11.30 29.58
N SER A 7 21.13 11.83 29.77
CA SER A 7 20.00 11.85 28.84
C SER A 7 19.85 13.28 28.33
N SER A 8 19.46 13.48 27.07
CA SER A 8 19.05 14.79 26.56
C SER A 8 17.85 14.60 25.63
N ALA A 9 16.69 14.96 26.15
CA ALA A 9 15.46 15.22 25.41
C ALA A 9 15.28 16.74 25.33
N LEU A 10 15.04 17.27 24.14
CA LEU A 10 14.59 18.64 23.93
C LEU A 10 13.14 18.61 23.44
N LEU A 11 12.24 19.12 24.27
CA LEU A 11 10.85 19.45 23.97
C LEU A 11 10.73 20.97 24.18
N PHE A 12 10.35 21.70 23.14
CA PHE A 12 9.97 23.11 23.25
C PHE A 12 8.45 23.21 23.14
N PHE A 13 7.81 23.59 24.24
CA PHE A 13 6.48 24.19 24.27
C PHE A 13 6.65 25.67 24.62
N ALA A 14 6.04 26.56 23.85
CA ALA A 14 5.81 27.94 24.25
C ALA A 14 4.31 28.22 24.10
N ALA A 15 3.64 28.35 25.24
CA ALA A 15 2.31 28.92 25.36
C ALA A 15 2.45 30.35 25.89
N THR A 16 1.70 31.29 25.34
CA THR A 16 1.32 32.53 26.03
C THR A 16 -0.18 32.73 25.82
N ALA A 17 -0.85 33.08 26.92
CA ALA A 17 -2.27 33.30 27.05
C ALA A 17 -2.55 34.79 27.24
N GLU A 18 -3.74 35.25 26.83
CA GLU A 18 -4.58 36.32 27.43
C GLU A 18 -5.79 36.52 26.47
N ALA A 19 -6.99 36.01 26.77
CA ALA A 19 -8.03 36.55 27.66
C ALA A 19 -8.57 37.92 27.22
N PHE A 20 -9.79 37.98 26.66
CA PHE A 20 -10.85 38.95 27.02
C PHE A 20 -12.16 38.62 26.26
N ALA A 21 -13.24 38.39 27.01
CA ALA A 21 -14.61 38.41 26.54
C ALA A 21 -15.38 39.48 27.32
N PRO A 22 -16.41 40.09 26.72
CA PRO A 22 -17.65 40.30 27.47
C PRO A 22 -18.91 39.88 26.70
N SER A 23 -19.96 39.77 27.48
CA SER A 23 -21.21 39.00 27.35
C SER A 23 -22.40 39.79 26.75
N VAL A 24 -23.58 39.13 26.77
CA VAL A 24 -24.99 39.66 26.87
C VAL A 24 -25.85 39.48 25.58
N PRO A 25 -27.17 39.14 25.63
CA PRO A 25 -27.97 38.32 26.58
C PRO A 25 -28.92 37.30 25.89
N SER A 26 -29.55 36.44 26.73
CA SER A 26 -30.71 35.60 26.41
C SER A 26 -32.05 36.36 26.46
N PRO A 27 -33.12 35.85 25.82
CA PRO A 27 -34.49 36.02 26.32
C PRO A 27 -35.08 34.69 26.82
N ARG A 28 -35.82 34.76 27.94
CA ARG A 28 -36.70 33.71 28.46
C ARG A 28 -38.17 34.04 28.18
N PHE A 29 -38.95 32.96 28.17
CA PHE A 29 -40.38 32.79 28.48
C PHE A 29 -41.41 32.77 27.34
N GLY A 30 -42.20 31.69 27.35
CA GLY A 30 -43.41 31.49 26.55
C GLY A 30 -43.88 30.04 26.57
N THR A 31 -44.51 29.64 27.68
CA THR A 31 -45.15 28.33 27.92
C THR A 31 -46.34 28.10 26.99
N SER A 32 -46.48 26.88 26.45
CA SER A 32 -47.76 26.31 26.00
C SER A 32 -47.61 24.81 25.75
N LEU A 33 -48.02 24.00 26.73
CA LEU A 33 -48.37 22.59 26.52
C LEU A 33 -49.68 22.53 25.73
N GLN A 34 -49.67 21.83 24.59
CA GLN A 34 -50.85 21.12 24.12
C GLN A 34 -50.42 19.73 23.65
N ALA A 35 -51.02 18.74 24.31
CA ALA A 35 -50.97 17.34 23.92
C ALA A 35 -52.04 17.08 22.86
N SER A 36 -51.68 16.32 21.83
CA SER A 36 -52.63 15.58 21.00
C SER A 36 -51.94 14.31 20.53
N VAL A 37 -52.57 13.19 20.88
CA VAL A 37 -52.22 11.80 20.60
C VAL A 37 -52.92 11.40 19.29
N GLU A 38 -52.42 10.34 18.65
CA GLU A 38 -52.92 9.64 17.45
C GLU A 38 -52.37 10.22 16.13
N ASP A 39 -51.75 9.47 15.21
CA ASP A 39 -51.84 8.05 14.92
C ASP A 39 -50.51 7.42 14.48
N THR A 40 -50.37 6.15 14.82
CA THR A 40 -49.21 5.31 14.51
C THR A 40 -49.26 4.90 13.04
N VAL A 41 -48.47 5.56 12.19
CA VAL A 41 -48.04 4.99 10.92
C VAL A 41 -46.61 4.49 11.11
N LYS A 42 -46.47 3.20 11.38
CA LYS A 42 -45.20 2.49 11.19
C LYS A 42 -44.96 2.38 9.69
N THR A 43 -44.45 3.43 9.06
CA THR A 43 -43.61 3.25 7.88
C THR A 43 -42.30 2.68 8.40
N SER A 44 -42.14 1.37 8.24
CA SER A 44 -40.81 0.77 8.25
C SER A 44 -40.06 1.37 7.06
N ASP A 45 -39.39 2.48 7.29
CA ASP A 45 -38.25 2.87 6.48
C ASP A 45 -37.20 1.80 6.76
N ALA A 46 -37.29 0.72 5.98
CA ALA A 46 -36.13 -0.05 5.60
C ALA A 46 -35.26 0.91 4.79
N ASP A 47 -34.55 1.78 5.52
CA ASP A 47 -33.49 2.59 4.97
C ASP A 47 -32.48 1.59 4.44
N SER A 48 -32.54 1.40 3.13
CA SER A 48 -31.60 0.64 2.32
C SER A 48 -30.23 0.86 2.91
N SER A 49 -29.59 -0.21 3.38
CA SER A 49 -28.26 -0.14 3.99
C SER A 49 -27.36 0.67 3.07
N VAL A 50 -27.19 1.97 3.39
CA VAL A 50 -26.14 2.78 2.81
C VAL A 50 -24.90 2.16 3.41
N THR A 51 -24.39 1.12 2.74
CA THR A 51 -23.08 0.56 3.03
C THR A 51 -22.13 1.69 2.73
N LYS A 52 -21.86 2.50 3.75
CA LYS A 52 -20.83 3.51 3.70
C LYS A 52 -19.56 2.76 3.31
N ASP A 53 -18.81 3.33 2.37
CA ASP A 53 -17.50 2.80 2.01
C ASP A 53 -16.68 2.47 3.28
N PRO A 54 -15.77 1.49 3.25
CA PRO A 54 -14.97 1.13 4.41
C PRO A 54 -14.33 2.36 5.06
N LEU A 55 -14.18 2.32 6.39
CA LEU A 55 -13.64 3.45 7.17
C LEU A 55 -12.30 3.95 6.63
N LEU A 56 -11.41 3.03 6.24
CA LEU A 56 -10.12 3.35 5.65
C LEU A 56 -10.24 4.12 4.33
N ILE A 57 -11.21 3.79 3.48
CA ILE A 57 -11.45 4.44 2.19
C ILE A 57 -11.97 5.87 2.40
N ARG A 58 -12.96 6.04 3.29
CA ARG A 58 -13.49 7.36 3.66
C ARG A 58 -12.39 8.27 4.19
N ALA A 59 -11.55 7.76 5.09
CA ALA A 59 -10.43 8.51 5.64
C ALA A 59 -9.39 8.88 4.55
N ALA A 60 -9.08 7.96 3.63
CA ALA A 60 -8.14 8.20 2.53
C ALA A 60 -8.64 9.29 1.56
N ARG A 61 -9.96 9.46 1.43
CA ARG A 61 -10.59 10.55 0.66
C ARG A 61 -10.64 11.89 1.41
N GLY A 62 -10.20 11.93 2.67
CA GLY A 62 -10.24 13.13 3.50
C GLY A 62 -11.61 13.42 4.11
N GLU A 63 -12.51 12.43 4.16
CA GLU A 63 -13.82 12.60 4.79
C GLU A 63 -13.70 12.66 6.33
N LYS A 64 -14.68 13.28 6.98
CA LYS A 64 -14.80 13.22 8.45
C LYS A 64 -15.27 11.82 8.86
N VAL A 65 -14.47 11.18 9.70
CA VAL A 65 -14.70 9.82 10.19
C VAL A 65 -14.86 9.79 11.71
N GLU A 66 -15.50 8.72 12.19
CA GLU A 66 -15.85 8.50 13.60
C GLU A 66 -14.66 8.11 14.47
N ARG A 67 -13.62 7.51 13.86
CA ARG A 67 -12.32 7.22 14.48
C ARG A 67 -11.25 7.12 13.40
N THR A 68 -9.98 7.17 13.81
CA THR A 68 -8.86 6.90 12.91
C THR A 68 -8.83 5.41 12.52
N PRO A 69 -8.78 5.05 11.22
CA PRO A 69 -8.61 3.67 10.80
C PRO A 69 -7.18 3.17 11.04
N VAL A 70 -7.00 1.87 11.26
CA VAL A 70 -5.72 1.24 11.53
C VAL A 70 -5.56 -0.07 10.76
N TRP A 71 -4.37 -0.22 10.19
CA TRP A 71 -3.83 -1.48 9.66
C TRP A 71 -2.30 -1.39 9.75
N MET A 72 -1.58 -2.49 9.53
CA MET A 72 -0.13 -2.51 9.72
C MET A 72 0.60 -3.08 8.50
N MET A 73 1.63 -2.38 8.02
CA MET A 73 2.54 -2.93 7.01
C MET A 73 3.24 -4.18 7.56
N ARG A 74 3.34 -5.23 6.73
CA ARG A 74 3.86 -6.55 7.14
C ARG A 74 3.05 -7.19 8.27
N GLN A 75 1.74 -6.91 8.34
CA GLN A 75 0.82 -7.58 9.27
C GLN A 75 0.79 -9.10 9.10
N ALA A 76 0.91 -9.58 7.87
CA ALA A 76 1.11 -11.00 7.60
C ALA A 76 2.61 -11.32 7.64
N GLY A 77 3.04 -12.19 8.55
CA GLY A 77 4.44 -12.61 8.59
C GLY A 77 4.85 -13.37 9.85
N ARG A 78 6.17 -13.58 9.97
CA ARG A 78 6.82 -14.50 10.92
C ARG A 78 6.52 -14.26 12.41
N HIS A 79 5.90 -13.15 12.79
CA HIS A 79 5.47 -12.92 14.16
C HIS A 79 4.22 -13.74 14.52
N ILE A 80 3.40 -14.11 13.54
CA ILE A 80 2.20 -14.96 13.66
C ILE A 80 2.60 -16.44 13.67
N ALA A 81 2.02 -17.27 14.55
CA ALA A 81 2.39 -18.68 14.70
C ALA A 81 1.91 -19.52 13.52
N GLU A 82 0.67 -19.28 13.10
CA GLU A 82 -0.02 -19.87 11.96
C GLU A 82 0.77 -19.64 10.67
N TYR A 83 1.28 -18.42 10.46
CA TYR A 83 2.18 -18.11 9.35
C TYR A 83 3.45 -18.97 9.36
N ARG A 84 4.07 -19.16 10.53
CA ARG A 84 5.29 -19.99 10.65
C ARG A 84 5.02 -21.46 10.36
N GLU A 85 3.86 -21.98 10.75
CA GLU A 85 3.45 -23.34 10.40
C GLU A 85 3.17 -23.49 8.90
N LEU A 86 2.46 -22.53 8.31
CA LEU A 86 2.20 -22.47 6.86
C LEU A 86 3.51 -22.42 6.06
N CYS A 87 4.54 -21.73 6.54
CA CYS A 87 5.87 -21.73 5.93
C CYS A 87 6.54 -23.12 5.87
N LYS A 88 6.13 -24.10 6.69
CA LYS A 88 6.67 -25.46 6.62
C LYS A 88 6.07 -26.25 5.46
N GLU A 89 4.81 -25.99 5.13
CA GLU A 89 4.10 -26.61 4.01
C GLU A 89 4.44 -25.92 2.68
N TYR A 90 4.52 -24.59 2.69
CA TYR A 90 4.88 -23.76 1.54
C TYR A 90 6.21 -23.05 1.83
N PRO A 91 7.36 -23.71 1.63
CA PRO A 91 8.67 -23.20 2.04
C PRO A 91 9.08 -21.93 1.30
N THR A 92 8.81 -21.84 0.00
CA THR A 92 9.24 -20.67 -0.79
C THR A 92 8.27 -19.50 -0.64
N PHE A 93 8.79 -18.27 -0.76
CA PHE A 93 7.93 -17.08 -0.75
C PHE A 93 6.95 -17.08 -1.92
N ARG A 94 7.43 -17.45 -3.13
CA ARG A 94 6.61 -17.51 -4.35
C ARG A 94 5.42 -18.46 -4.20
N GLN A 95 5.59 -19.63 -3.59
CA GLN A 95 4.45 -20.52 -3.29
C GLN A 95 3.40 -19.82 -2.42
N ARG A 96 3.82 -19.03 -1.43
CA ARG A 96 2.89 -18.32 -0.54
C ARG A 96 2.22 -17.11 -1.19
N SER A 97 2.87 -16.47 -2.15
CA SER A 97 2.35 -15.26 -2.82
C SER A 97 1.68 -15.52 -4.17
N GLU A 98 1.94 -16.65 -4.81
CA GLU A 98 1.48 -16.96 -6.18
C GLU A 98 0.47 -18.11 -6.25
N ILE A 99 0.29 -18.88 -5.16
CA ILE A 99 -0.83 -19.81 -5.04
C ILE A 99 -2.00 -19.02 -4.40
N PRO A 100 -3.12 -18.81 -5.12
CA PRO A 100 -4.20 -17.92 -4.67
C PRO A 100 -4.70 -18.24 -3.26
N ASP A 101 -5.07 -19.49 -2.99
CA ASP A 101 -5.64 -19.90 -1.71
C ASP A 101 -4.67 -19.68 -0.55
N VAL A 102 -3.37 -19.88 -0.80
CA VAL A 102 -2.31 -19.66 0.20
C VAL A 102 -2.11 -18.17 0.45
N ALA A 103 -2.09 -17.35 -0.60
CA ALA A 103 -1.97 -15.90 -0.48
C ALA A 103 -3.16 -15.30 0.26
N VAL A 104 -4.38 -15.78 -0.02
CA VAL A 104 -5.62 -15.41 0.69
C VAL A 104 -5.51 -15.78 2.17
N GLU A 105 -5.17 -17.03 2.48
CA GLU A 105 -5.04 -17.48 3.87
C GLU A 105 -4.03 -16.62 4.65
N VAL A 106 -2.85 -16.39 4.09
CA VAL A 106 -1.82 -15.54 4.70
C VAL A 106 -2.31 -14.10 4.91
N SER A 107 -3.07 -13.54 3.97
CA SER A 107 -3.62 -12.19 4.07
C SER A 107 -4.70 -12.08 5.16
N LEU A 108 -5.51 -13.13 5.34
CA LEU A 108 -6.60 -13.18 6.31
C LEU A 108 -6.13 -13.43 7.74
N GLN A 109 -5.01 -14.12 7.97
CA GLN A 109 -4.47 -14.39 9.32
C GLN A 109 -4.42 -13.15 10.25
N PRO A 110 -3.74 -12.05 9.90
CA PRO A 110 -3.73 -10.86 10.76
C PRO A 110 -5.10 -10.20 10.87
N TRP A 111 -5.91 -10.23 9.81
CA TRP A 111 -7.26 -9.66 9.85
C TRP A 111 -8.14 -10.43 10.83
N ARG A 112 -8.11 -11.77 10.84
CA ARG A 112 -8.81 -12.61 11.82
C ARG A 112 -8.34 -12.32 13.25
N ASN A 113 -7.04 -12.17 13.46
CA ASN A 113 -6.45 -11.96 14.79
C ASN A 113 -6.71 -10.57 15.37
N TYR A 114 -6.73 -9.53 14.54
CA TYR A 114 -6.70 -8.13 14.99
C TYR A 114 -7.86 -7.26 14.50
N GLN A 115 -8.66 -7.75 13.54
CA GLN A 115 -9.82 -7.05 12.95
C GLN A 115 -9.46 -5.63 12.48
N THR A 116 -8.37 -5.51 11.72
CA THR A 116 -7.89 -4.23 11.17
C THR A 116 -8.83 -3.66 10.11
N ASP A 117 -8.83 -2.33 9.93
CA ASP A 117 -9.65 -1.64 8.93
C ASP A 117 -9.21 -1.88 7.47
N GLY A 118 -8.05 -2.52 7.32
CA GLY A 118 -7.47 -2.91 6.04
C GLY A 118 -6.97 -4.34 6.05
N CYS A 119 -7.30 -5.09 4.99
CA CYS A 119 -6.71 -6.38 4.67
C CYS A 119 -5.91 -6.24 3.37
N ILE A 120 -4.59 -6.32 3.45
CA ILE A 120 -3.70 -6.17 2.30
C ILE A 120 -3.39 -7.54 1.69
N LEU A 121 -3.42 -7.61 0.36
CA LEU A 121 -2.97 -8.77 -0.41
C LEU A 121 -1.55 -9.17 0.01
N PHE A 122 -1.33 -10.46 0.26
CA PHE A 122 0.00 -11.02 0.42
C PHE A 122 0.61 -11.31 -0.95
N SER A 123 1.54 -10.46 -1.38
CA SER A 123 2.27 -10.61 -2.64
C SER A 123 3.69 -10.03 -2.52
N ASP A 124 4.43 -9.90 -3.62
CA ASP A 124 5.69 -9.16 -3.68
C ASP A 124 5.62 -8.02 -4.72
N ILE A 125 6.40 -6.95 -4.53
CA ILE A 125 6.46 -5.85 -5.50
C ILE A 125 7.10 -6.28 -6.83
N LEU A 126 7.89 -7.36 -6.83
CA LEU A 126 8.59 -7.89 -8.00
C LEU A 126 7.74 -8.90 -8.78
N THR A 127 6.57 -9.29 -8.28
CA THR A 127 5.63 -10.21 -8.94
C THR A 127 5.35 -9.89 -10.42
N PRO A 128 5.28 -8.61 -10.87
CA PRO A 128 5.10 -8.28 -12.28
C PRO A 128 6.26 -8.63 -13.20
N LEU A 129 7.49 -8.75 -12.68
CA LEU A 129 8.72 -8.79 -13.48
C LEU A 129 8.81 -9.97 -14.46
N PRO A 130 8.44 -11.21 -14.10
CA PRO A 130 8.46 -12.33 -15.05
C PRO A 130 7.55 -12.08 -16.25
N GLY A 131 6.38 -11.48 -16.02
CA GLY A 131 5.44 -11.05 -17.07
C GLY A 131 5.95 -9.90 -17.94
N MET A 132 7.08 -9.30 -17.58
CA MET A 132 7.80 -8.28 -18.35
C MET A 132 9.07 -8.85 -18.98
N GLY A 133 9.33 -10.16 -18.85
CA GLY A 133 10.51 -10.85 -19.39
C GLY A 133 11.73 -10.81 -18.47
N VAL A 134 11.54 -10.51 -17.18
CA VAL A 134 12.62 -10.46 -16.19
C VAL A 134 12.37 -11.46 -15.07
N GLU A 135 13.13 -12.54 -15.08
CA GLU A 135 13.07 -13.56 -14.03
C GLU A 135 13.76 -13.08 -12.73
N PHE A 136 13.22 -13.53 -11.61
CA PHE A 136 13.79 -13.28 -10.29
C PHE A 136 13.60 -14.49 -9.36
N GLU A 137 14.52 -14.60 -8.41
CA GLU A 137 14.46 -15.57 -7.33
C GLU A 137 14.41 -14.84 -5.98
N ILE A 138 13.81 -15.47 -4.96
CA ILE A 138 13.87 -14.97 -3.59
C ILE A 138 14.74 -15.92 -2.79
N ASP A 139 15.97 -15.52 -2.54
CA ASP A 139 16.89 -16.21 -1.63
C ASP A 139 16.50 -15.89 -0.17
N GLU A 140 16.48 -16.89 0.71
CA GLU A 140 16.04 -16.71 2.10
C GLU A 140 16.91 -15.76 2.93
N LYS A 141 18.19 -15.62 2.56
CA LYS A 141 19.18 -14.81 3.30
C LYS A 141 19.42 -13.46 2.64
N VAL A 142 19.46 -13.42 1.31
CA VAL A 142 19.81 -12.24 0.51
C VAL A 142 18.55 -11.47 0.08
N GLY A 143 17.40 -12.13 0.03
CA GLY A 143 16.17 -11.58 -0.51
C GLY A 143 16.12 -11.73 -2.04
N PRO A 144 15.45 -10.80 -2.74
CA PRO A 144 15.31 -10.91 -4.19
C PRO A 144 16.66 -10.82 -4.91
N VAL A 145 16.82 -11.69 -5.92
CA VAL A 145 17.97 -11.76 -6.81
C VAL A 145 17.47 -11.77 -8.26
N VAL A 146 18.07 -10.93 -9.09
CA VAL A 146 17.79 -10.80 -10.54
C VAL A 146 19.10 -10.75 -11.32
N GLU A 147 19.06 -11.16 -12.59
CA GLU A 147 20.18 -10.91 -13.51
C GLU A 147 20.31 -9.38 -13.71
N PRO A 148 21.47 -8.76 -13.37
CA PRO A 148 21.59 -7.30 -13.43
C PRO A 148 21.41 -6.74 -14.84
N MET A 149 20.53 -5.75 -14.98
CA MET A 149 20.21 -5.11 -16.25
C MET A 149 20.99 -3.80 -16.39
N ARG A 150 22.13 -3.85 -17.07
CA ARG A 150 23.07 -2.71 -17.18
C ARG A 150 23.47 -2.35 -18.61
N THR A 151 22.82 -2.96 -19.59
CA THR A 151 23.10 -2.74 -21.02
C THR A 151 21.81 -2.62 -21.81
N TRP A 152 21.87 -1.95 -22.96
CA TRP A 152 20.74 -1.89 -23.89
C TRP A 152 20.26 -3.27 -24.33
N GLU A 153 21.16 -4.25 -24.44
CA GLU A 153 20.81 -5.64 -24.77
C GLU A 153 19.98 -6.30 -23.69
N SER A 154 20.30 -6.07 -22.41
CA SER A 154 19.48 -6.58 -21.31
C SER A 154 18.07 -6.01 -21.33
N ILE A 155 17.91 -4.71 -21.59
CA ILE A 155 16.61 -4.03 -21.61
C ILE A 155 15.76 -4.42 -22.82
N LYS A 156 16.37 -4.78 -23.96
CA LYS A 156 15.63 -5.30 -25.12
C LYS A 156 14.84 -6.59 -24.83
N LYS A 157 15.17 -7.29 -23.74
CA LYS A 157 14.40 -8.45 -23.25
C LYS A 157 13.10 -8.03 -22.56
N MET A 158 13.03 -6.79 -22.05
CA MET A 158 11.84 -6.26 -21.39
C MET A 158 10.73 -5.97 -22.40
N HIS A 159 9.51 -6.27 -21.98
CA HIS A 159 8.29 -5.92 -22.71
C HIS A 159 7.24 -5.41 -21.73
N LEU A 160 6.20 -4.79 -22.27
CA LEU A 160 5.07 -4.35 -21.45
C LEU A 160 4.33 -5.57 -20.92
N ILE A 161 3.89 -5.49 -19.66
CA ILE A 161 3.13 -6.55 -19.01
C ILE A 161 1.74 -6.71 -19.65
N ASP A 162 1.26 -7.96 -19.68
CA ASP A 162 -0.15 -8.33 -19.84
C ASP A 162 -0.63 -8.90 -18.49
N PRO A 163 -1.21 -8.09 -17.58
CA PRO A 163 -1.45 -8.49 -16.20
C PRO A 163 -2.29 -9.77 -16.03
N PRO A 164 -3.40 -9.98 -16.76
CA PRO A 164 -4.17 -11.22 -16.70
C PRO A 164 -3.35 -12.48 -17.03
N LYS A 165 -2.37 -12.37 -17.94
CA LYS A 165 -1.47 -13.49 -18.26
C LYS A 165 -0.33 -13.64 -17.27
N ALA A 166 0.24 -12.52 -16.83
CA ALA A 166 1.41 -12.47 -15.97
C ALA A 166 1.10 -12.90 -14.53
N ALA A 167 -0.07 -12.50 -14.01
CA ALA A 167 -0.43 -12.71 -12.62
C ALA A 167 -1.94 -13.02 -12.45
N PRO A 168 -2.46 -14.09 -13.08
CA PRO A 168 -3.87 -14.47 -12.94
C PRO A 168 -4.25 -14.77 -11.47
N PHE A 169 -3.30 -15.27 -10.68
CA PHE A 169 -3.49 -15.56 -9.27
C PHE A 169 -3.82 -14.34 -8.40
N VAL A 170 -3.38 -13.14 -8.83
CA VAL A 170 -3.67 -11.88 -8.12
C VAL A 170 -5.14 -11.51 -8.23
N GLU A 171 -5.75 -11.73 -9.40
CA GLU A 171 -7.18 -11.51 -9.56
C GLU A 171 -7.99 -12.43 -8.67
N THR A 172 -7.70 -13.74 -8.71
CA THR A 172 -8.36 -14.72 -7.86
C THR A 172 -8.22 -14.34 -6.38
N ALA A 173 -7.01 -14.03 -5.92
CA ALA A 173 -6.77 -13.69 -4.52
C ALA A 173 -7.52 -12.42 -4.08
N LEU A 174 -7.50 -11.35 -4.88
CA LEU A 174 -8.21 -10.10 -4.54
C LEU A 174 -9.72 -10.30 -4.51
N ARG A 175 -10.29 -11.04 -5.48
CA ARG A 175 -11.73 -11.35 -5.49
C ARG A 175 -12.13 -12.16 -4.26
N THR A 176 -11.39 -13.21 -3.93
CA THR A 176 -11.66 -14.01 -2.73
C THR A 176 -11.53 -13.16 -1.46
N LEU A 177 -10.52 -12.30 -1.35
CA LEU A 177 -10.40 -11.39 -0.20
C LEU A 177 -11.59 -10.44 -0.08
N ARG A 178 -12.14 -9.95 -1.19
CA ARG A 178 -13.36 -9.11 -1.18
C ARG A 178 -14.59 -9.84 -0.69
N GLU A 179 -14.68 -11.14 -0.91
CA GLU A 179 -15.78 -11.99 -0.45
C GLU A 179 -15.63 -12.39 1.02
N GLU A 180 -14.39 -12.60 1.48
CA GLU A 180 -14.08 -13.12 2.82
C GLU A 180 -14.09 -12.03 3.91
N VAL A 181 -13.62 -10.82 3.62
CA VAL A 181 -13.59 -9.75 4.63
C VAL A 181 -14.97 -9.11 4.81
N THR A 182 -15.22 -8.59 6.01
CA THR A 182 -16.47 -7.83 6.29
C THR A 182 -16.58 -6.59 5.38
N PRO A 183 -17.80 -6.16 5.00
CA PRO A 183 -18.01 -4.97 4.17
C PRO A 183 -17.33 -3.68 4.66
N GLU A 184 -17.08 -3.57 5.97
CA GLU A 184 -16.44 -2.43 6.63
C GLU A 184 -14.91 -2.44 6.52
N THR A 185 -14.30 -3.54 6.08
CA THR A 185 -12.86 -3.71 5.90
C THR A 185 -12.47 -3.39 4.46
N ALA A 186 -11.48 -2.51 4.28
CA ALA A 186 -10.93 -2.25 2.96
C ALA A 186 -10.03 -3.40 2.51
N VAL A 187 -10.12 -3.84 1.25
CA VAL A 187 -9.10 -4.70 0.65
C VAL A 187 -8.08 -3.85 -0.08
N LEU A 188 -6.81 -4.03 0.26
CA LEU A 188 -5.69 -3.25 -0.26
C LEU A 188 -4.89 -4.09 -1.25
N GLY A 189 -4.74 -3.56 -2.46
CA GLY A 189 -3.70 -3.97 -3.39
C GLY A 189 -2.46 -3.11 -3.21
N PHE A 190 -1.38 -3.48 -3.89
CA PHE A 190 -0.17 -2.67 -3.89
C PHE A 190 0.72 -2.94 -5.09
N VAL A 191 1.60 -1.98 -5.37
CA VAL A 191 2.62 -2.07 -6.43
C VAL A 191 3.93 -1.42 -5.99
N GLY A 192 5.05 -1.80 -6.61
CA GLY A 192 6.33 -1.12 -6.45
C GLY A 192 6.46 0.08 -7.38
N CYS A 193 7.04 1.17 -6.90
CA CYS A 193 7.36 2.33 -7.74
C CYS A 193 8.43 2.00 -8.78
N PRO A 194 8.41 2.65 -9.97
CA PRO A 194 9.38 2.40 -11.03
C PRO A 194 10.85 2.54 -10.57
N TYR A 195 11.19 3.55 -9.79
CA TYR A 195 12.56 3.74 -9.29
C TYR A 195 13.01 2.61 -8.36
N THR A 196 12.15 2.21 -7.42
CA THR A 196 12.41 1.08 -6.52
C THR A 196 12.59 -0.23 -7.29
N LEU A 197 11.76 -0.50 -8.30
CA LEU A 197 11.89 -1.70 -9.12
C LEU A 197 13.16 -1.67 -9.99
N ALA A 198 13.44 -0.54 -10.64
CA ALA A 198 14.68 -0.33 -11.40
C ALA A 198 15.92 -0.53 -10.52
N THR A 199 15.87 -0.13 -9.24
CA THR A 199 16.96 -0.37 -8.27
C THR A 199 17.25 -1.87 -8.16
N TYR A 200 16.23 -2.72 -8.03
CA TYR A 200 16.44 -4.17 -8.02
C TYR A 200 17.05 -4.66 -9.33
N LEU A 201 16.50 -4.22 -10.48
CA LEU A 201 16.98 -4.63 -11.81
C LEU A 201 18.45 -4.27 -12.06
N VAL A 202 18.87 -3.07 -11.68
CA VAL A 202 20.23 -2.59 -11.94
C VAL A 202 21.23 -3.20 -10.95
N GLU A 203 20.85 -3.31 -9.68
CA GLU A 203 21.74 -3.82 -8.63
C GLU A 203 21.88 -5.34 -8.69
N GLY A 204 20.83 -6.05 -9.13
CA GLY A 204 20.76 -7.51 -9.14
C GLY A 204 20.32 -8.12 -7.82
N LYS A 205 20.38 -7.36 -6.71
CA LYS A 205 20.00 -7.78 -5.37
C LYS A 205 19.91 -6.58 -4.43
N THR A 206 19.38 -6.81 -3.23
CA THR A 206 19.39 -5.79 -2.17
C THR A 206 20.84 -5.36 -1.83
N SER A 207 21.04 -4.05 -1.72
CA SER A 207 22.32 -3.41 -1.39
C SER A 207 22.08 -2.32 -0.35
N LYS A 208 23.13 -1.87 0.37
CA LYS A 208 22.99 -0.77 1.34
C LYS A 208 23.07 0.59 0.68
N GLU A 209 23.92 0.72 -0.33
CA GLU A 209 24.33 2.01 -0.89
C GLU A 209 23.72 2.29 -2.26
N TYR A 210 23.25 1.24 -2.94
CA TYR A 210 22.66 1.28 -4.28
C TYR A 210 23.53 2.07 -5.28
N LEU A 211 24.82 1.71 -5.33
CA LEU A 211 25.84 2.44 -6.09
C LEU A 211 25.70 2.23 -7.60
N GLU A 212 25.23 1.07 -8.05
CA GLU A 212 25.16 0.75 -9.48
C GLU A 212 24.05 1.53 -10.17
N ILE A 213 22.88 1.66 -9.54
CA ILE A 213 21.81 2.52 -10.08
C ILE A 213 22.20 3.99 -10.06
N LYS A 214 22.84 4.46 -8.98
CA LYS A 214 23.34 5.85 -8.90
C LYS A 214 24.40 6.11 -9.96
N LYS A 215 25.34 5.18 -10.15
CA LYS A 215 26.34 5.27 -11.22
C LYS A 215 25.66 5.35 -12.58
N MET A 216 24.71 4.47 -12.87
CA MET A 216 23.96 4.48 -14.13
C MET A 216 23.21 5.80 -14.35
N ALA A 217 22.61 6.37 -13.32
CA ALA A 217 21.93 7.67 -13.40
C ALA A 217 22.86 8.80 -13.90
N PHE A 218 24.17 8.72 -13.64
CA PHE A 218 25.15 9.73 -14.07
C PHE A 218 25.95 9.34 -15.31
N THR A 219 26.14 8.04 -15.58
CA THR A 219 26.95 7.57 -16.72
C THR A 219 26.13 7.18 -17.94
N GLU A 220 24.91 6.68 -17.73
CA GLU A 220 24.02 6.13 -18.77
C GLU A 220 22.55 6.53 -18.49
N PRO A 221 22.22 7.83 -18.35
CA PRO A 221 20.89 8.28 -17.94
C PRO A 221 19.78 7.84 -18.90
N ASP A 222 20.03 7.82 -20.21
CA ASP A 222 19.04 7.39 -21.21
C ASP A 222 18.64 5.92 -21.01
N LEU A 223 19.59 5.08 -20.60
CA LEU A 223 19.36 3.68 -20.29
C LEU A 223 18.44 3.53 -19.08
N LEU A 224 18.72 4.28 -18.01
CA LEU A 224 17.90 4.27 -16.80
C LEU A 224 16.49 4.81 -17.08
N HIS A 225 16.38 5.91 -17.84
CA HIS A 225 15.09 6.46 -18.26
C HIS A 225 14.26 5.47 -19.08
N ALA A 226 14.90 4.64 -19.92
CA ALA A 226 14.22 3.58 -20.67
C ALA A 226 13.65 2.50 -19.74
N ILE A 227 14.42 2.03 -18.75
CA ILE A 227 13.95 1.08 -17.72
C ILE A 227 12.77 1.66 -16.95
N LEU A 228 12.93 2.89 -16.43
CA LEU A 228 11.92 3.57 -15.61
C LEU A 228 10.61 3.78 -16.38
N LYS A 229 10.69 4.14 -17.66
CA LYS A 229 9.52 4.32 -18.53
C LYS A 229 8.76 3.00 -18.72
N ASN A 230 9.47 1.92 -19.06
CA ASN A 230 8.85 0.61 -19.25
C ASN A 230 8.17 0.10 -17.97
N LEU A 231 8.84 0.26 -16.82
CA LEU A 231 8.27 -0.06 -15.51
C LEU A 231 7.05 0.80 -15.19
N ALA A 232 7.09 2.12 -15.43
CA ALA A 232 5.96 3.00 -15.16
C ALA A 232 4.72 2.63 -15.99
N GLU A 233 4.91 2.32 -17.27
CA GLU A 233 3.82 1.88 -18.14
C GLU A 233 3.22 0.55 -17.63
N SER A 234 4.06 -0.43 -17.35
CA SER A 234 3.63 -1.77 -16.93
C SER A 234 2.98 -1.78 -15.54
N ILE A 235 3.56 -1.05 -14.59
CA ILE A 235 3.03 -0.97 -13.21
C ILE A 235 1.70 -0.23 -13.17
N GLY A 236 1.47 0.76 -14.04
CA GLY A 236 0.15 1.38 -14.16
C GLY A 236 -0.91 0.39 -14.62
N GLU A 237 -0.63 -0.43 -15.64
CA GLU A 237 -1.55 -1.50 -16.08
C GLU A 237 -1.79 -2.54 -14.98
N TYR A 238 -0.74 -2.93 -14.25
CA TYR A 238 -0.86 -3.88 -13.15
C TYR A 238 -1.67 -3.33 -11.97
N ALA A 239 -1.53 -2.03 -11.66
CA ALA A 239 -2.34 -1.38 -10.64
C ALA A 239 -3.82 -1.31 -11.03
N LEU A 240 -4.13 -0.96 -12.29
CA LEU A 240 -5.49 -1.00 -12.83
C LEU A 240 -6.10 -2.40 -12.73
N TYR A 241 -5.34 -3.43 -13.12
CA TYR A 241 -5.78 -4.82 -13.03
C TYR A 241 -6.13 -5.23 -11.58
N GLN A 242 -5.35 -4.81 -10.59
CA GLN A 242 -5.69 -5.06 -9.18
C GLN A 242 -6.99 -4.35 -8.76
N ILE A 243 -7.23 -3.12 -9.24
CA ILE A 243 -8.47 -2.39 -8.97
C ILE A 243 -9.67 -3.13 -9.57
N GLU A 244 -9.56 -3.57 -10.84
CA GLU A 244 -10.60 -4.34 -11.53
C GLU A 244 -10.87 -5.70 -10.86
N ALA A 245 -9.85 -6.30 -10.27
CA ALA A 245 -9.97 -7.53 -9.47
C ALA A 245 -10.59 -7.32 -8.08
N GLY A 246 -10.75 -6.07 -7.64
CA GLY A 246 -11.46 -5.74 -6.41
C GLY A 246 -10.64 -5.03 -5.34
N ALA A 247 -9.37 -4.69 -5.58
CA ALA A 247 -8.65 -3.82 -4.65
C ALA A 247 -9.35 -2.45 -4.54
N GLN A 248 -9.67 -2.02 -3.32
CA GLN A 248 -10.35 -0.74 -3.07
C GLN A 248 -9.36 0.40 -2.82
N LEU A 249 -8.13 0.07 -2.46
CA LEU A 249 -7.02 1.00 -2.25
C LEU A 249 -5.75 0.37 -2.80
N ILE A 250 -4.98 1.12 -3.58
CA ILE A 250 -3.66 0.72 -4.06
C ILE A 250 -2.59 1.50 -3.30
N GLN A 251 -1.74 0.79 -2.56
CA GLN A 251 -0.53 1.38 -2.00
C GLN A 251 0.62 1.29 -3.00
N ILE A 252 1.33 2.39 -3.21
CA ILE A 252 2.51 2.43 -4.08
C ILE A 252 3.76 2.54 -3.21
N PHE A 253 4.67 1.56 -3.32
CA PHE A 253 5.88 1.48 -2.51
C PHE A 253 7.09 2.05 -3.26
N ASP A 254 7.59 3.22 -2.85
CA ASP A 254 8.91 3.73 -3.26
C ASP A 254 9.96 3.63 -2.15
N SER A 255 10.27 2.41 -1.76
CA SER A 255 11.18 2.09 -0.66
C SER A 255 12.59 2.67 -0.84
N TRP A 256 13.05 2.86 -2.08
CA TRP A 256 14.44 3.25 -2.37
C TRP A 256 14.61 4.70 -2.81
N ALA A 257 13.54 5.44 -3.10
CA ALA A 257 13.62 6.86 -3.45
C ALA A 257 14.30 7.73 -2.39
N GLY A 258 14.29 7.32 -1.11
CA GLY A 258 15.01 8.01 -0.03
C GLY A 258 16.54 8.07 -0.19
N HIS A 259 17.11 7.32 -1.13
CA HIS A 259 18.55 7.37 -1.46
C HIS A 259 18.91 8.41 -2.52
N LEU A 260 17.91 9.10 -3.09
CA LEU A 260 18.09 10.16 -4.07
C LEU A 260 18.21 11.52 -3.38
N SER A 261 18.99 12.42 -3.96
CA SER A 261 18.85 13.85 -3.65
C SER A 261 17.49 14.36 -4.15
N PRO A 262 16.94 15.48 -3.64
CA PRO A 262 15.69 16.04 -4.16
C PRO A 262 15.71 16.25 -5.69
N ARG A 263 16.84 16.71 -6.23
CA ARG A 263 17.01 16.90 -7.68
C ARG A 263 16.95 15.59 -8.45
N ASP A 264 17.60 14.55 -7.93
CA ASP A 264 17.61 13.25 -8.59
C ASP A 264 16.24 12.56 -8.46
N TYR A 265 15.52 12.78 -7.35
CA TYR A 265 14.14 12.33 -7.18
C TYR A 265 13.22 12.94 -8.25
N ASP A 266 13.32 14.25 -8.48
CA ASP A 266 12.54 14.96 -9.50
C ASP A 266 12.87 14.49 -10.95
N THR A 267 14.01 13.82 -11.14
CA THR A 267 14.48 13.34 -12.44
C THR A 267 14.14 11.86 -12.67
N PHE A 268 14.40 11.00 -11.67
CA PHE A 268 14.40 9.55 -11.83
C PHE A 268 13.26 8.83 -11.09
N ALA A 269 12.54 9.51 -10.19
CA ALA A 269 11.43 8.91 -9.45
C ALA A 269 10.10 9.61 -9.74
N ALA A 270 9.99 10.90 -9.38
CA ALA A 270 8.72 11.64 -9.41
C ALA A 270 7.99 11.59 -10.77
N PRO A 271 8.66 11.77 -11.93
CA PRO A 271 7.98 11.73 -13.23
C PRO A 271 7.33 10.37 -13.50
N TYR A 272 7.98 9.28 -13.10
CA TYR A 272 7.53 7.92 -13.33
C TYR A 272 6.47 7.47 -12.32
N GLN A 273 6.55 7.94 -11.07
CA GLN A 273 5.43 7.82 -10.13
C GLN A 273 4.19 8.51 -10.69
N LYS A 274 4.34 9.72 -11.23
CA LYS A 274 3.25 10.45 -11.85
C LYS A 274 2.64 9.69 -13.03
N MET A 275 3.45 9.08 -13.88
CA MET A 275 2.96 8.24 -14.99
C MET A 275 2.09 7.07 -14.50
N VAL A 276 2.49 6.37 -13.42
CA VAL A 276 1.68 5.31 -12.81
C VAL A 276 0.35 5.88 -12.29
N LEU A 277 0.41 6.99 -11.56
CA LEU A 277 -0.78 7.65 -11.00
C LEU A 277 -1.75 8.16 -12.07
N ASP A 278 -1.25 8.72 -13.16
CA ASP A 278 -2.08 9.23 -14.25
C ASP A 278 -2.82 8.10 -14.99
N LYS A 279 -2.31 6.86 -14.96
CA LYS A 279 -3.00 5.69 -15.54
C LYS A 279 -4.19 5.22 -14.70
N VAL A 280 -4.12 5.36 -13.37
CA VAL A 280 -5.16 4.87 -12.44
C VAL A 280 -6.17 5.94 -12.03
N ARG A 281 -6.06 7.16 -12.57
CA ARG A 281 -6.93 8.31 -12.27
C ARG A 281 -8.12 8.43 -13.19
#